data_AF-B9KZI9-F1
#
_entry.id   AF-B9KZI9-F1
#
_cell.length_a   1.000
_cell.length_b   1.000
_cell.length_c   1.000
_cell.angle_alpha   90.00
_cell.angle_beta   90.00
_cell.angle_gamma   90.00
#
_symmetry.space_group_name_H-M   'P 1'
#
loop_
_entity.id
_entity.type
_entity.pdbx_description
1 polymer ?
#
loop_
_entity_poly.entity_id
_entity_poly.type
_entity_poly.pdbx_seq_one_letter_code
_entity_poly.pdbx_strand_id
1 'polypeptide(L)'
;MTDHLTNEWGNGVRIAAVETAVIEGNFDWILVRVTTDDGSSGLGEAYWGAGVLELIKAASAFIISKNPFDVARIIFELQRCLSGAGSQAGATVTTISGIELALWDLVARALDTPLSTLFGGRFRDRIRLYVDLHAGEEPTPESWAIRARDALARGFSAVKFDIDAPNPYRASSAENTDPWRLWYEPYNRTMSAAERRFIVDVVSAVRAAIGPDIDLALDCHWKYAVPDAIALAHALEPLLPVWLEDPVPPDNVDALRAVARSTRIPICTGENHYRLAGFRELILRQACQFVAHDIPKWAASSRPATSLHWLNSMGCSSSHTTSRVPSARWQPHNSARPYPTSSRSSFMLSISHGGRNSFSNDHSSKTVTSSSPIALGMV
;
A
#
# COMPACT_ATOMS: atom_id res chain seq x y z
N MET A 1 -1.84 -46.80 14.01
CA MET A 1 -2.11 -45.38 14.32
C MET A 1 -2.06 -44.63 13.00
N THR A 2 -3.14 -43.94 12.63
CA THR A 2 -3.07 -42.86 11.63
C THR A 2 -2.23 -41.73 12.20
N ASP A 3 -1.26 -41.24 11.45
CA ASP A 3 -0.44 -40.11 11.88
C ASP A 3 -1.19 -38.80 11.67
N HIS A 4 -1.96 -38.40 12.69
CA HIS A 4 -2.72 -37.16 12.71
C HIS A 4 -1.83 -35.88 12.71
N LEU A 5 -0.50 -36.01 12.72
CA LEU A 5 0.43 -34.90 12.50
C LEU A 5 0.78 -34.70 11.01
N THR A 6 0.51 -35.70 10.15
CA THR A 6 0.69 -35.52 8.70
C THR A 6 -0.45 -34.69 8.12
N ASN A 7 -0.11 -33.53 7.56
CA ASN A 7 -1.07 -32.73 6.81
C ASN A 7 -1.33 -33.43 5.47
N GLU A 8 -2.47 -34.09 5.33
CA GLU A 8 -2.88 -34.74 4.06
C GLU A 8 -2.93 -33.74 2.90
N TRP A 9 -3.15 -32.45 3.19
CA TRP A 9 -3.04 -31.37 2.21
C TRP A 9 -1.57 -30.97 2.01
N GLY A 10 -1.09 -31.14 0.77
CA GLY A 10 0.33 -30.95 0.42
C GLY A 10 1.22 -32.16 0.73
N ASN A 11 0.65 -33.32 1.07
CA ASN A 11 1.37 -34.61 1.08
C ASN A 11 1.70 -35.06 -0.36
N GLY A 12 2.76 -34.46 -0.92
CA GLY A 12 3.26 -34.73 -2.27
C GLY A 12 3.77 -33.46 -2.94
N VAL A 13 3.03 -32.36 -2.78
CA VAL A 13 3.35 -31.06 -3.42
C VAL A 13 4.52 -30.36 -2.72
N ARG A 14 5.47 -29.84 -3.50
CA ARG A 14 6.66 -29.15 -3.01
C ARG A 14 6.89 -27.86 -3.78
N ILE A 15 7.35 -26.82 -3.07
CA ILE A 15 7.81 -25.58 -3.71
C ILE A 15 9.00 -25.91 -4.62
N ALA A 16 8.85 -25.69 -5.91
CA ALA A 16 9.85 -25.98 -6.94
C ALA A 16 10.62 -24.74 -7.37
N ALA A 17 9.95 -23.58 -7.42
CA ALA A 17 10.56 -22.32 -7.80
C ALA A 17 9.93 -21.12 -7.06
N VAL A 18 10.72 -20.06 -6.97
CA VAL A 18 10.28 -18.72 -6.55
C VAL A 18 10.84 -17.74 -7.57
N GLU A 19 9.96 -17.04 -8.26
CA GLU A 19 10.27 -16.19 -9.41
C GLU A 19 9.79 -14.77 -9.14
N THR A 20 10.41 -13.79 -9.79
CA THR A 20 10.06 -12.37 -9.64
C THR A 20 9.78 -11.71 -10.98
N ALA A 21 8.90 -10.71 -10.98
CA ALA A 21 8.74 -9.78 -12.08
C ALA A 21 8.70 -8.35 -11.51
N VAL A 22 9.34 -7.41 -12.21
CA VAL A 22 9.27 -5.99 -11.86
C VAL A 22 8.38 -5.28 -12.87
N ILE A 23 7.43 -4.48 -12.38
CA ILE A 23 6.69 -3.52 -13.20
C ILE A 23 7.30 -2.15 -12.92
N GLU A 24 7.93 -1.57 -13.94
CA GLU A 24 8.49 -0.21 -13.87
C GLU A 24 7.35 0.82 -13.81
N GLY A 25 7.33 1.65 -12.77
CA GLY A 25 6.28 2.64 -12.52
C GLY A 25 6.84 3.95 -11.96
N ASN A 26 6.09 4.54 -11.02
CA ASN A 26 6.61 5.59 -10.13
C ASN A 26 7.74 5.07 -9.21
N PHE A 27 7.66 3.79 -8.85
CA PHE A 27 8.71 2.99 -8.21
C PHE A 27 8.79 1.62 -8.90
N ASP A 28 9.75 0.77 -8.52
CA ASP A 28 9.84 -0.61 -9.00
C ASP A 28 8.84 -1.50 -8.23
N TRP A 29 7.75 -1.92 -8.87
CA TRP A 29 6.74 -2.79 -8.25
C TRP A 29 7.16 -4.27 -8.38
N ILE A 30 7.45 -4.94 -7.25
CA ILE A 30 8.06 -6.27 -7.25
C ILE A 30 6.99 -7.35 -6.99
N LEU A 31 6.61 -8.06 -8.05
CA LEU A 31 5.74 -9.22 -7.97
C LEU A 31 6.56 -10.49 -7.70
N VAL A 32 6.03 -11.36 -6.84
CA VAL A 32 6.59 -12.65 -6.46
C VAL A 32 5.64 -13.76 -6.91
N ARG A 33 6.17 -14.80 -7.55
CA ARG A 33 5.46 -16.05 -7.85
C ARG A 33 6.12 -17.18 -7.08
N VAL A 34 5.31 -17.98 -6.39
CA VAL A 34 5.75 -19.28 -5.87
C VAL A 34 5.10 -20.36 -6.73
N THR A 35 5.90 -21.27 -7.26
CA THR A 35 5.48 -22.36 -8.16
C THR A 35 5.90 -23.71 -7.56
N THR A 36 5.04 -24.71 -7.67
CA THR A 36 5.25 -26.07 -7.14
C THR A 36 5.58 -27.09 -8.22
N ASP A 37 6.01 -28.28 -7.80
CA ASP A 37 6.33 -29.43 -8.65
C ASP A 37 5.13 -30.00 -9.42
N ASP A 38 3.91 -29.87 -8.89
CA ASP A 38 2.65 -30.15 -9.59
C ASP A 38 2.21 -29.07 -10.60
N GLY A 39 2.98 -27.97 -10.71
CA GLY A 39 2.71 -26.85 -11.60
C GLY A 39 1.66 -25.84 -11.08
N SER A 40 1.12 -26.02 -9.87
CA SER A 40 0.31 -24.98 -9.24
C SER A 40 1.18 -23.77 -8.81
N SER A 41 0.56 -22.59 -8.68
CA SER A 41 1.29 -21.39 -8.28
C SER A 41 0.37 -20.34 -7.64
N GLY A 42 0.98 -19.45 -6.86
CA GLY A 42 0.35 -18.26 -6.30
C GLY A 42 1.21 -17.01 -6.48
N LEU A 43 0.56 -15.85 -6.38
CA LEU A 43 1.13 -14.53 -6.59
C LEU A 43 1.08 -13.67 -5.31
N GLY A 44 2.16 -12.94 -5.07
CA GLY A 44 2.28 -11.95 -4.01
C GLY A 44 3.05 -10.72 -4.48
N GLU A 45 3.11 -9.71 -3.62
CA GLU A 45 3.79 -8.45 -3.88
C GLU A 45 4.76 -8.16 -2.73
N ALA A 46 6.01 -7.87 -3.05
CA ALA A 46 6.98 -7.31 -2.11
C ALA A 46 7.03 -5.80 -2.33
N TYR A 47 6.87 -5.00 -1.28
CA TYR A 47 7.02 -3.55 -1.38
C TYR A 47 8.40 -3.18 -1.92
N TRP A 48 8.44 -2.12 -2.71
CA TRP A 48 9.64 -1.63 -3.38
C TRP A 48 10.78 -1.34 -2.39
N GLY A 49 12.02 -1.50 -2.85
CA GLY A 49 13.20 -1.22 -2.05
C GLY A 49 14.49 -1.80 -2.65
N ALA A 50 15.61 -1.11 -2.40
CA ALA A 50 16.91 -1.60 -2.82
C ALA A 50 17.22 -2.96 -2.17
N GLY A 51 17.67 -3.92 -2.98
CA GLY A 51 18.05 -5.27 -2.52
C GLY A 51 16.90 -6.26 -2.33
N VAL A 52 15.63 -5.87 -2.49
CA VAL A 52 14.47 -6.79 -2.33
C VAL A 52 14.56 -8.00 -3.27
N LEU A 53 15.00 -7.82 -4.53
CA LEU A 53 15.17 -8.93 -5.48
C LEU A 53 16.25 -9.95 -5.04
N GLU A 54 17.40 -9.47 -4.54
CA GLU A 54 18.46 -10.36 -4.03
C GLU A 54 18.05 -11.02 -2.72
N LEU A 55 17.28 -10.33 -1.87
CA LEU A 55 16.70 -10.90 -0.65
C LEU A 55 15.67 -11.99 -0.98
N ILE A 56 14.82 -11.80 -1.99
CA ILE A 56 13.90 -12.86 -2.48
C ILE A 56 14.71 -14.07 -2.93
N LYS A 57 15.71 -13.88 -3.80
CA LYS A 57 16.59 -14.96 -4.28
C LYS A 57 17.30 -15.71 -3.15
N ALA A 58 17.75 -15.00 -2.11
CA ALA A 58 18.33 -15.61 -0.92
C ALA A 58 17.27 -16.36 -0.07
N ALA A 59 16.06 -15.79 0.07
CA ALA A 59 14.93 -16.42 0.75
C ALA A 59 14.48 -17.72 0.06
N SER A 60 14.46 -17.75 -1.27
CA SER A 60 14.10 -18.91 -2.09
C SER A 60 14.88 -20.16 -1.69
N ALA A 61 16.19 -20.04 -1.50
CA ALA A 61 17.07 -21.15 -1.13
C ALA A 61 16.69 -21.84 0.19
N PHE A 62 16.00 -21.13 1.09
CA PHE A 62 15.49 -21.70 2.34
C PHE A 62 14.13 -22.39 2.19
N ILE A 63 13.38 -22.22 1.09
CA ILE A 63 11.97 -22.66 0.98
C ILE A 63 11.68 -23.64 -0.16
N ILE A 64 12.59 -23.82 -1.12
CA ILE A 64 12.51 -24.93 -2.09
C ILE A 64 12.38 -26.27 -1.35
N SER A 65 11.62 -27.20 -1.92
CA SER A 65 11.33 -28.53 -1.39
C SER A 65 10.52 -28.56 -0.08
N LYS A 66 9.87 -27.46 0.32
CA LYS A 66 8.92 -27.43 1.45
C LYS A 66 7.47 -27.57 0.99
N ASN A 67 6.59 -28.02 1.88
CA ASN A 67 5.15 -28.05 1.65
C ASN A 67 4.62 -26.59 1.65
N PRO A 68 4.01 -26.09 0.56
CA PRO A 68 3.52 -24.71 0.50
C PRO A 68 2.36 -24.43 1.48
N PHE A 69 1.66 -25.46 1.98
CA PHE A 69 0.60 -25.31 2.98
C PHE A 69 1.14 -24.97 4.38
N ASP A 70 2.43 -25.19 4.65
CA ASP A 70 3.06 -24.90 5.95
C ASP A 70 3.46 -23.40 6.07
N VAL A 71 2.61 -22.48 5.58
CA VAL A 71 2.91 -21.04 5.45
C VAL A 71 3.49 -20.45 6.74
N ALA A 72 2.81 -20.68 7.86
CA ALA A 72 3.23 -20.19 9.18
C ALA A 72 4.66 -20.62 9.57
N ARG A 73 5.04 -21.85 9.22
CA ARG A 73 6.36 -22.41 9.48
C ARG A 73 7.40 -21.80 8.53
N ILE A 74 7.08 -21.69 7.24
CA ILE A 74 7.95 -21.08 6.23
C ILE A 74 8.30 -19.63 6.63
N ILE A 75 7.30 -18.84 7.01
CA ILE A 75 7.51 -17.44 7.43
C ILE A 75 8.31 -17.34 8.73
N PHE A 76 8.07 -18.21 9.71
CA PHE A 76 8.88 -18.28 10.93
C PHE A 76 10.35 -18.62 10.63
N GLU A 77 10.60 -19.60 9.76
CA GLU A 77 11.95 -20.01 9.37
C GLU A 77 12.66 -18.91 8.56
N LEU A 78 11.98 -18.24 7.61
CA LEU A 78 12.52 -17.09 6.89
C LEU A 78 12.89 -15.92 7.83
N GLN A 79 12.04 -15.59 8.80
CA GLN A 79 12.34 -14.56 9.80
C GLN A 79 13.60 -14.89 10.64
N ARG A 80 13.86 -16.19 10.88
CA ARG A 80 15.05 -16.67 11.61
C ARG A 80 16.31 -16.64 10.74
N CYS A 81 16.23 -17.22 9.54
CA CYS A 81 17.34 -17.29 8.58
C CYS A 81 17.78 -15.90 8.10
N LEU A 82 16.85 -14.96 7.93
CA LEU A 82 17.11 -13.58 7.50
C LEU A 82 17.23 -12.59 8.67
N SER A 83 17.42 -13.08 9.91
CA SER A 83 17.54 -12.22 11.10
C SER A 83 18.67 -11.21 11.01
N GLY A 84 19.88 -11.66 10.60
CA GLY A 84 21.03 -10.80 10.36
C GLY A 84 20.89 -9.86 9.15
N ALA A 85 19.94 -10.13 8.25
CA ALA A 85 19.58 -9.23 7.14
C ALA A 85 18.52 -8.19 7.53
N GLY A 86 18.03 -8.19 8.78
CA GLY A 86 17.09 -7.19 9.28
C GLY A 86 15.61 -7.58 9.20
N SER A 87 15.25 -8.85 9.45
CA SER A 87 13.84 -9.34 9.44
C SER A 87 12.86 -8.70 10.45
N GLN A 88 13.22 -7.56 11.05
CA GLN A 88 12.35 -6.75 11.91
C GLN A 88 11.65 -5.61 11.15
N ALA A 89 12.27 -5.05 10.09
CA ALA A 89 11.71 -3.94 9.30
C ALA A 89 12.28 -3.89 7.86
N GLY A 90 11.80 -2.96 7.04
CA GLY A 90 12.35 -2.65 5.71
C GLY A 90 12.32 -3.81 4.70
N ALA A 91 13.25 -3.77 3.74
CA ALA A 91 13.31 -4.66 2.57
C ALA A 91 13.25 -6.18 2.89
N THR A 92 13.77 -6.58 4.05
CA THR A 92 13.73 -7.99 4.48
C THR A 92 12.34 -8.41 4.94
N VAL A 93 11.57 -7.52 5.58
CA VAL A 93 10.15 -7.79 5.87
C VAL A 93 9.34 -7.80 4.59
N THR A 94 9.61 -6.90 3.65
CA THR A 94 8.83 -6.82 2.40
C THR A 94 9.06 -8.03 1.48
N THR A 95 10.30 -8.53 1.42
CA THR A 95 10.65 -9.83 0.85
C THR A 95 9.83 -10.97 1.43
N ILE A 96 9.78 -11.07 2.76
CA ILE A 96 9.06 -12.15 3.45
C ILE A 96 7.54 -12.02 3.19
N SER A 97 6.98 -10.80 3.16
CA SER A 97 5.57 -10.56 2.83
C SER A 97 5.21 -10.97 1.41
N GLY A 98 6.04 -10.65 0.41
CA GLY A 98 5.77 -11.06 -0.98
C GLY A 98 5.70 -12.58 -1.13
N ILE A 99 6.54 -13.32 -0.41
CA ILE A 99 6.49 -14.78 -0.33
C ILE A 99 5.25 -15.25 0.46
N GLU A 100 4.93 -14.64 1.61
CA GLU A 100 3.75 -14.99 2.42
C GLU A 100 2.45 -14.84 1.61
N LEU A 101 2.30 -13.75 0.85
CA LEU A 101 1.15 -13.49 -0.01
C LEU A 101 1.05 -14.51 -1.15
N ALA A 102 2.17 -14.84 -1.81
CA ALA A 102 2.20 -15.85 -2.87
C ALA A 102 1.82 -17.24 -2.35
N LEU A 103 2.25 -17.61 -1.14
CA LEU A 103 1.85 -18.87 -0.50
C LEU A 103 0.36 -18.88 -0.14
N TRP A 104 -0.19 -17.79 0.39
CA TRP A 104 -1.62 -17.70 0.70
C TRP A 104 -2.52 -17.71 -0.54
N ASP A 105 -2.11 -17.06 -1.65
CA ASP A 105 -2.81 -17.16 -2.94
C ASP A 105 -2.77 -18.59 -3.49
N LEU A 106 -1.63 -19.29 -3.38
CA LEU A 106 -1.50 -20.71 -3.76
C LEU A 106 -2.45 -21.59 -2.95
N VAL A 107 -2.45 -21.47 -1.62
CA VAL A 107 -3.34 -22.25 -0.73
C VAL A 107 -4.82 -21.97 -1.03
N ALA A 108 -5.20 -20.71 -1.25
CA ALA A 108 -6.58 -20.34 -1.60
C ALA A 108 -7.03 -20.97 -2.93
N ARG A 109 -6.16 -20.98 -3.95
CA ARG A 109 -6.42 -21.62 -5.25
C ARG A 109 -6.50 -23.13 -5.16
N ALA A 110 -5.59 -23.76 -4.42
CA ALA A 110 -5.57 -25.21 -4.25
C ALA A 110 -6.81 -25.74 -3.51
N LEU A 111 -7.44 -24.90 -2.69
CA LEU A 111 -8.69 -25.18 -1.97
C LEU A 111 -9.95 -24.65 -2.68
N ASP A 112 -9.84 -24.12 -3.91
CA ASP A 112 -10.91 -23.49 -4.69
C ASP A 112 -11.79 -22.51 -3.88
N THR A 113 -11.15 -21.67 -3.05
CA THR A 113 -11.84 -20.79 -2.10
C THR A 113 -11.28 -19.36 -2.09
N PRO A 114 -12.11 -18.32 -1.91
CA PRO A 114 -11.61 -16.97 -1.67
C PRO A 114 -10.70 -16.92 -0.44
N LEU A 115 -9.59 -16.18 -0.51
CA LEU A 115 -8.67 -15.99 0.62
C LEU A 115 -9.36 -15.42 1.87
N SER A 116 -10.42 -14.61 1.71
CA SER A 116 -11.23 -14.13 2.83
C SER A 116 -11.93 -15.24 3.62
N THR A 117 -12.27 -16.37 3.00
CA THR A 117 -12.82 -17.55 3.68
C THR A 117 -11.81 -18.13 4.67
N LEU A 118 -10.53 -18.24 4.25
CA LEU A 118 -9.44 -18.74 5.10
C LEU A 118 -9.16 -17.82 6.30
N PHE A 119 -9.50 -16.53 6.20
CA PHE A 119 -9.36 -15.54 7.26
C PHE A 119 -10.65 -15.22 8.03
N GLY A 120 -11.63 -16.14 8.02
CA GLY A 120 -12.83 -16.06 8.86
C GLY A 120 -14.09 -15.55 8.15
N GLY A 121 -14.07 -15.40 6.83
CA GLY A 121 -15.23 -15.08 6.00
C GLY A 121 -15.42 -13.60 5.68
N ARG A 122 -16.51 -13.31 4.97
CA ARG A 122 -16.86 -11.95 4.53
C ARG A 122 -17.74 -11.25 5.57
N PHE A 123 -17.23 -10.17 6.16
CA PHE A 123 -17.97 -9.32 7.09
C PHE A 123 -18.84 -8.25 6.41
N ARG A 124 -18.69 -8.07 5.08
CA ARG A 124 -19.43 -7.09 4.27
C ARG A 124 -19.43 -7.49 2.79
N ASP A 125 -20.46 -7.07 2.06
CA ASP A 125 -20.59 -7.37 0.64
C ASP A 125 -19.72 -6.46 -0.25
N ARG A 126 -19.52 -5.21 0.17
CA ARG A 126 -18.78 -4.18 -0.56
C ARG A 126 -17.80 -3.46 0.38
N ILE A 127 -16.69 -2.99 -0.16
CA ILE A 127 -15.71 -2.13 0.51
C ILE A 127 -15.82 -0.75 -0.13
N ARG A 128 -16.00 0.31 0.65
CA ARG A 128 -15.92 1.69 0.17
C ARG A 128 -14.45 2.05 -0.01
N LEU A 129 -14.11 2.63 -1.15
CA LEU A 129 -12.77 3.14 -1.45
C LEU A 129 -12.81 4.67 -1.46
N TYR A 130 -11.75 5.29 -0.92
CA TYR A 130 -11.39 6.65 -1.29
C TYR A 130 -10.47 6.59 -2.52
N VAL A 131 -10.34 7.71 -3.24
CA VAL A 131 -9.30 7.88 -4.25
C VAL A 131 -8.21 8.78 -3.71
N ASP A 132 -6.97 8.30 -3.81
CA ASP A 132 -5.79 9.14 -3.63
C ASP A 132 -5.58 9.98 -4.90
N LEU A 133 -5.53 11.30 -4.73
CA LEU A 133 -5.40 12.27 -5.81
C LEU A 133 -4.03 12.94 -5.83
N HIS A 134 -3.13 12.57 -4.91
CA HIS A 134 -1.82 13.18 -4.72
C HIS A 134 -1.92 14.71 -4.58
N ALA A 135 -1.08 15.44 -5.31
CA ALA A 135 -1.12 16.89 -5.47
C ALA A 135 -1.97 17.34 -6.68
N GLY A 136 -2.27 18.64 -6.73
CA GLY A 136 -2.61 19.33 -7.98
C GLY A 136 -1.43 19.34 -8.96
N GLU A 137 -1.75 19.60 -10.23
CA GLU A 137 -0.75 19.67 -11.31
C GLU A 137 0.10 20.94 -11.20
N GLU A 138 -0.52 22.05 -10.76
CA GLU A 138 0.11 23.35 -10.55
C GLU A 138 -0.08 23.78 -9.08
N PRO A 139 0.93 24.38 -8.40
CA PRO A 139 0.92 24.69 -6.98
C PRO A 139 -0.04 25.85 -6.61
N THR A 140 -1.33 25.60 -6.77
CA THR A 140 -2.44 26.55 -6.64
C THR A 140 -3.68 25.83 -6.07
N PRO A 141 -4.50 26.49 -5.21
CA PRO A 141 -5.72 25.88 -4.66
C PRO A 141 -6.70 25.37 -5.72
N GLU A 142 -6.83 26.05 -6.87
CA GLU A 142 -7.74 25.63 -7.95
C GLU A 142 -7.33 24.29 -8.58
N SER A 143 -6.03 24.00 -8.69
CA SER A 143 -5.57 22.73 -9.30
C SER A 143 -5.98 21.50 -8.48
N TRP A 144 -5.96 21.62 -7.14
CA TRP A 144 -6.53 20.59 -6.26
C TRP A 144 -8.06 20.50 -6.39
N ALA A 145 -8.76 21.64 -6.46
CA ALA A 145 -10.20 21.70 -6.61
C ALA A 145 -10.71 21.09 -7.93
N ILE A 146 -9.96 21.22 -9.04
CA ILE A 146 -10.25 20.55 -10.32
C ILE A 146 -10.19 19.02 -10.15
N ARG A 147 -9.07 18.49 -9.62
CA ARG A 147 -8.89 17.04 -9.39
C ARG A 147 -9.96 16.46 -8.46
N ALA A 148 -10.39 17.23 -7.48
CA ALA A 148 -11.47 16.83 -6.57
C ALA A 148 -12.80 16.69 -7.31
N ARG A 149 -13.14 17.63 -8.20
CA ARG A 149 -14.34 17.55 -9.06
C ARG A 149 -14.29 16.35 -10.01
N ASP A 150 -13.12 16.06 -10.59
CA ASP A 150 -12.94 14.89 -11.47
C ASP A 150 -13.12 13.56 -10.73
N ALA A 151 -12.72 13.48 -9.46
CA ALA A 151 -12.97 12.33 -8.60
C ALA A 151 -14.47 12.11 -8.33
N LEU A 152 -15.20 13.19 -8.03
CA LEU A 152 -16.66 13.15 -7.87
C LEU A 152 -17.37 12.73 -9.16
N ALA A 153 -16.93 13.24 -10.32
CA ALA A 153 -17.46 12.85 -11.63
C ALA A 153 -17.23 11.36 -11.95
N ARG A 154 -16.20 10.74 -11.36
CA ARG A 154 -15.92 9.30 -11.42
C ARG A 154 -16.68 8.47 -10.38
N GLY A 155 -17.52 9.10 -9.55
CA GLY A 155 -18.37 8.44 -8.54
C GLY A 155 -17.69 8.18 -7.20
N PHE A 156 -16.53 8.79 -6.91
CA PHE A 156 -15.92 8.67 -5.59
C PHE A 156 -16.66 9.53 -4.56
N SER A 157 -16.93 8.92 -3.39
CA SER A 157 -17.56 9.57 -2.23
C SER A 157 -16.56 9.93 -1.13
N ALA A 158 -15.27 9.70 -1.36
CA ALA A 158 -14.17 10.01 -0.45
C ALA A 158 -12.89 10.26 -1.26
N VAL A 159 -12.09 11.25 -0.86
CA VAL A 159 -10.86 11.68 -1.55
C VAL A 159 -9.72 11.89 -0.54
N LYS A 160 -8.47 11.55 -0.92
CA LYS A 160 -7.25 11.92 -0.19
C LYS A 160 -6.40 12.87 -1.06
N PHE A 161 -5.78 13.86 -0.42
CA PHE A 161 -4.82 14.76 -1.06
C PHE A 161 -3.54 14.90 -0.25
N ASP A 162 -2.42 14.97 -0.96
CA ASP A 162 -1.13 15.39 -0.42
C ASP A 162 -1.23 16.90 -0.15
N ILE A 163 -1.16 17.30 1.13
CA ILE A 163 -1.11 18.71 1.51
C ILE A 163 0.32 19.23 1.69
N ASP A 164 1.28 18.31 1.76
CA ASP A 164 2.69 18.62 1.91
C ASP A 164 3.46 18.70 0.58
N ALA A 165 2.75 18.75 -0.55
CA ALA A 165 3.28 18.92 -1.90
C ALA A 165 4.07 20.24 -2.12
N PRO A 166 4.85 20.36 -3.21
CA PRO A 166 5.55 21.61 -3.56
C PRO A 166 4.63 22.83 -3.58
N ASN A 167 5.10 23.95 -3.01
CA ASN A 167 4.33 25.19 -2.95
C ASN A 167 5.24 26.43 -3.10
N PRO A 168 4.68 27.61 -3.44
CA PRO A 168 5.47 28.80 -3.78
C PRO A 168 6.27 29.42 -2.62
N TYR A 169 6.13 28.90 -1.39
CA TYR A 169 6.76 29.44 -0.19
C TYR A 169 7.89 28.57 0.37
N ARG A 170 8.23 27.46 -0.31
CA ARG A 170 9.41 26.64 0.00
C ARG A 170 10.65 27.15 -0.73
N ALA A 171 11.80 26.54 -0.43
CA ALA A 171 13.06 26.82 -1.10
C ALA A 171 13.12 26.27 -2.55
N SER A 172 12.14 26.62 -3.38
CA SER A 172 12.15 26.41 -4.83
C SER A 172 12.78 27.62 -5.53
N SER A 173 14.09 27.79 -5.42
CA SER A 173 14.79 28.44 -6.54
C SER A 173 14.76 27.46 -7.71
N ALA A 174 14.38 27.94 -8.90
CA ALA A 174 14.20 27.12 -10.10
C ALA A 174 15.50 26.49 -10.66
N GLU A 175 16.59 26.59 -9.90
CA GLU A 175 17.95 26.21 -10.27
C GLU A 175 18.57 25.17 -9.32
N ASN A 176 17.91 24.83 -8.19
CA ASN A 176 18.56 24.01 -7.17
C ASN A 176 18.58 22.50 -7.51
N THR A 177 19.79 21.93 -7.58
CA THR A 177 20.14 20.50 -7.64
C THR A 177 19.55 19.59 -6.55
N ASP A 178 19.25 20.16 -5.39
CA ASP A 178 19.26 19.40 -4.13
C ASP A 178 18.09 18.39 -3.97
N PRO A 179 18.33 17.13 -3.53
CA PRO A 179 17.25 16.22 -3.13
C PRO A 179 16.35 16.75 -2.00
N TRP A 180 16.80 17.71 -1.19
CA TRP A 180 16.01 18.39 -0.15
C TRP A 180 14.99 19.42 -0.71
N ARG A 181 14.78 19.48 -2.03
CA ARG A 181 13.86 20.38 -2.76
C ARG A 181 12.40 20.43 -2.29
N LEU A 182 11.95 19.49 -1.46
CA LEU A 182 10.55 19.40 -0.99
C LEU A 182 10.29 20.10 0.35
N TRP A 183 11.26 20.78 0.95
CA TRP A 183 11.21 21.28 2.33
C TRP A 183 11.35 22.81 2.40
N TYR A 184 10.71 23.43 3.41
CA TYR A 184 10.96 24.83 3.76
C TYR A 184 12.30 24.97 4.50
N GLU A 185 12.47 24.18 5.55
CA GLU A 185 13.74 23.98 6.26
C GLU A 185 13.92 22.48 6.54
N PRO A 186 14.71 21.75 5.73
CA PRO A 186 14.81 20.29 5.79
C PRO A 186 15.39 19.78 7.12
N TYR A 187 16.20 20.57 7.82
CA TYR A 187 16.92 20.09 9.01
C TYR A 187 16.10 20.19 10.31
N ASN A 188 15.06 21.03 10.36
CA ASN A 188 14.26 21.24 11.58
C ASN A 188 12.76 20.94 11.43
N ARG A 189 12.27 20.64 10.22
CA ARG A 189 10.87 20.28 9.93
C ARG A 189 9.83 21.36 10.29
N THR A 190 10.26 22.62 10.41
CA THR A 190 9.37 23.76 10.69
C THR A 190 8.61 24.22 9.44
N MET A 191 7.43 24.80 9.66
CA MET A 191 6.53 25.27 8.62
C MET A 191 6.35 26.80 8.71
N SER A 192 6.61 27.50 7.62
CA SER A 192 6.43 28.96 7.61
C SER A 192 4.95 29.36 7.73
N ALA A 193 4.68 30.57 8.23
CA ALA A 193 3.31 31.09 8.28
C ALA A 193 2.69 31.26 6.87
N ALA A 194 3.52 31.44 5.83
CA ALA A 194 3.06 31.52 4.45
C ALA A 194 2.71 30.14 3.87
N GLU A 195 3.52 29.12 4.16
CA GLU A 195 3.25 27.73 3.82
C GLU A 195 1.99 27.20 4.51
N ARG A 196 1.84 27.43 5.82
CA ARG A 196 0.61 27.01 6.55
C ARG A 196 -0.64 27.64 5.95
N ARG A 197 -0.59 28.93 5.59
CA ARG A 197 -1.71 29.61 4.92
C ARG A 197 -2.02 28.97 3.57
N PHE A 198 -1.00 28.74 2.73
CA PHE A 198 -1.18 28.07 1.44
C PHE A 198 -1.88 26.71 1.57
N ILE A 199 -1.47 25.89 2.54
CA ILE A 199 -2.09 24.59 2.78
C ILE A 199 -3.57 24.75 3.16
N VAL A 200 -3.89 25.68 4.06
CA VAL A 200 -5.28 25.99 4.44
C VAL A 200 -6.09 26.49 3.24
N ASP A 201 -5.52 27.35 2.39
CA ASP A 201 -6.17 27.85 1.16
C ASP A 201 -6.46 26.70 0.18
N VAL A 202 -5.52 25.77 -0.02
CA VAL A 202 -5.68 24.56 -0.85
C VAL A 202 -6.80 23.67 -0.33
N VAL A 203 -6.78 23.31 0.96
CA VAL A 203 -7.81 22.43 1.54
C VAL A 203 -9.18 23.13 1.57
N SER A 204 -9.21 24.45 1.76
CA SER A 204 -10.44 25.24 1.69
C SER A 204 -11.06 25.21 0.29
N ALA A 205 -10.25 25.33 -0.76
CA ALA A 205 -10.72 25.22 -2.15
C ALA A 205 -11.24 23.80 -2.46
N VAL A 206 -10.55 22.75 -2.00
CA VAL A 206 -11.04 21.36 -2.12
C VAL A 206 -12.38 21.19 -1.42
N ARG A 207 -12.49 21.61 -0.15
CA ARG A 207 -13.73 21.50 0.63
C ARG A 207 -14.89 22.28 0.00
N ALA A 208 -14.63 23.47 -0.55
CA ALA A 208 -15.62 24.24 -1.28
C ALA A 208 -16.07 23.53 -2.58
N ALA A 209 -15.17 22.85 -3.28
CA ALA A 209 -15.46 22.17 -4.54
C ALA A 209 -16.20 20.83 -4.37
N ILE A 210 -15.97 20.09 -3.28
CA ILE A 210 -16.63 18.79 -3.01
C ILE A 210 -17.87 18.90 -2.12
N GLY A 211 -18.08 20.03 -1.46
CA GLY A 211 -19.16 20.23 -0.49
C GLY A 211 -18.88 19.60 0.88
N PRO A 212 -19.85 19.66 1.82
CA PRO A 212 -19.66 19.21 3.19
C PRO A 212 -19.72 17.68 3.35
N ASP A 213 -20.49 16.98 2.51
CA ASP A 213 -20.87 15.57 2.71
C ASP A 213 -19.89 14.55 2.09
N ILE A 214 -18.87 15.02 1.37
CA ILE A 214 -17.79 14.17 0.83
C ILE A 214 -16.67 14.06 1.86
N ASP A 215 -16.22 12.83 2.12
CA ASP A 215 -15.12 12.59 3.04
C ASP A 215 -13.78 13.04 2.43
N LEU A 216 -13.01 13.81 3.21
CA LEU A 216 -11.75 14.42 2.80
C LEU A 216 -10.63 13.98 3.74
N ALA A 217 -9.67 13.21 3.24
CA ALA A 217 -8.45 12.82 3.93
C ALA A 217 -7.28 13.70 3.47
N LEU A 218 -6.33 13.96 4.37
CA LEU A 218 -5.20 14.85 4.10
C LEU A 218 -3.89 14.19 4.52
N ASP A 219 -2.87 14.22 3.66
CA ASP A 219 -1.57 13.56 3.90
C ASP A 219 -0.40 14.54 4.08
N CYS A 220 0.44 14.24 5.06
CA CYS A 220 1.60 15.01 5.47
C CYS A 220 2.95 14.30 5.27
N HIS A 221 3.01 13.04 4.82
CA HIS A 221 4.24 12.30 4.52
C HIS A 221 5.37 12.46 5.57
N TRP A 222 5.02 12.35 6.86
CA TRP A 222 5.92 12.49 8.01
C TRP A 222 6.61 13.86 8.16
N LYS A 223 6.17 14.88 7.41
CA LYS A 223 6.98 16.08 7.17
C LYS A 223 7.25 16.89 8.44
N TYR A 224 6.24 17.13 9.28
CA TYR A 224 6.29 18.24 10.22
C TYR A 224 6.88 17.89 11.58
N ALA A 225 7.41 18.91 12.27
CA ALA A 225 7.66 18.84 13.71
C ALA A 225 6.33 18.88 14.49
N VAL A 226 6.31 18.35 15.72
CA VAL A 226 5.10 18.29 16.57
C VAL A 226 4.37 19.64 16.72
N PRO A 227 5.05 20.78 16.98
CA PRO A 227 4.36 22.07 17.13
C PRO A 227 3.70 22.54 15.83
N ASP A 228 4.38 22.37 14.69
CA ASP A 228 3.90 22.73 13.36
C ASP A 228 2.72 21.83 12.93
N ALA A 229 2.80 20.52 13.20
CA ALA A 229 1.71 19.57 12.98
C ALA A 229 0.44 19.94 13.77
N ILE A 230 0.59 20.32 15.04
CA ILE A 230 -0.54 20.77 15.88
C ILE A 230 -1.12 22.08 15.34
N ALA A 231 -0.27 23.06 15.01
CA ALA A 231 -0.71 24.34 14.45
C ALA A 231 -1.40 24.19 13.08
N LEU A 232 -0.97 23.22 12.27
CA LEU A 232 -1.62 22.86 11.01
C LEU A 232 -2.97 22.21 11.26
N ALA A 233 -3.03 21.20 12.13
CA ALA A 233 -4.27 20.48 12.45
C ALA A 233 -5.36 21.43 12.97
N HIS A 234 -5.03 22.35 13.90
CA HIS A 234 -5.98 23.37 14.38
C HIS A 234 -6.51 24.27 13.26
N ALA A 235 -5.68 24.62 12.27
CA ALA A 235 -6.11 25.45 11.15
C ALA A 235 -6.99 24.67 10.14
N LEU A 236 -6.89 23.34 10.12
CA LEU A 236 -7.65 22.45 9.24
C LEU A 236 -8.94 21.91 9.89
N GLU A 237 -9.09 21.98 11.22
CA GLU A 237 -10.29 21.53 11.94
C GLU A 237 -11.63 22.05 11.36
N PRO A 238 -11.77 23.34 10.98
CA PRO A 238 -13.00 23.85 10.37
C PRO A 238 -13.35 23.24 9.01
N LEU A 239 -12.41 22.57 8.34
CA LEU A 239 -12.58 21.96 7.03
C LEU A 239 -13.03 20.49 7.12
N LEU A 240 -13.21 19.99 8.34
CA LEU A 240 -13.77 18.67 8.66
C LEU A 240 -13.12 17.51 7.87
N PRO A 241 -11.78 17.33 7.91
CA PRO A 241 -11.16 16.15 7.33
C PRO A 241 -11.47 14.90 8.16
N VAL A 242 -11.64 13.75 7.49
CA VAL A 242 -11.89 12.46 8.17
C VAL A 242 -10.66 11.94 8.90
N TRP A 243 -9.46 12.28 8.40
CA TRP A 243 -8.22 12.09 9.11
C TRP A 243 -7.11 13.03 8.61
N LEU A 244 -6.09 13.18 9.45
CA LEU A 244 -4.78 13.71 9.09
C LEU A 244 -3.77 12.54 9.11
N GLU A 245 -3.19 12.23 7.96
CA GLU A 245 -2.29 11.11 7.74
C GLU A 245 -0.84 11.55 7.97
N ASP A 246 -0.09 10.73 8.73
CA ASP A 246 1.36 10.84 8.90
C ASP A 246 1.89 12.28 9.19
N PRO A 247 1.37 12.99 10.21
CA PRO A 247 1.74 14.38 10.48
C PRO A 247 3.18 14.58 10.96
N VAL A 248 3.83 13.52 11.49
CA VAL A 248 5.17 13.55 12.12
C VAL A 248 5.93 12.25 11.80
N PRO A 249 7.28 12.19 11.95
CA PRO A 249 8.04 10.96 11.75
C PRO A 249 7.59 9.77 12.61
N PRO A 250 7.56 8.53 12.03
CA PRO A 250 6.94 7.36 12.64
C PRO A 250 7.75 6.75 13.79
N ASP A 251 9.03 7.11 13.90
CA ASP A 251 9.98 6.54 14.88
C ASP A 251 9.57 6.85 16.34
N ASN A 252 8.86 7.95 16.57
CA ASN A 252 8.49 8.42 17.90
C ASN A 252 6.96 8.44 18.08
N VAL A 253 6.42 7.32 18.57
CA VAL A 253 4.99 7.17 18.85
C VAL A 253 4.47 8.15 19.91
N ASP A 254 5.31 8.63 20.84
CA ASP A 254 4.89 9.65 21.80
C ASP A 254 4.77 11.04 21.17
N ALA A 255 5.57 11.36 20.16
CA ALA A 255 5.42 12.57 19.34
C ALA A 255 4.10 12.53 18.55
N LEU A 256 3.77 11.40 17.93
CA LEU A 256 2.49 11.21 17.25
C LEU A 256 1.30 11.32 18.22
N ARG A 257 1.39 10.67 19.39
CA ARG A 257 0.40 10.77 20.47
C ARG A 257 0.22 12.20 20.96
N ALA A 258 1.27 13.03 20.99
CA ALA A 258 1.15 14.43 21.35
C ALA A 258 0.27 15.19 20.33
N VAL A 259 0.47 14.97 19.02
CA VAL A 259 -0.40 15.55 17.98
C VAL A 259 -1.83 15.04 18.11
N ALA A 260 -2.01 13.71 18.20
CA ALA A 260 -3.33 13.07 18.28
C ALA A 260 -4.17 13.49 19.50
N ARG A 261 -3.54 13.93 20.59
CA ARG A 261 -4.23 14.46 21.78
C ARG A 261 -4.48 15.97 21.73
N SER A 262 -3.92 16.67 20.75
CA SER A 262 -3.99 18.13 20.64
C SER A 262 -5.00 18.62 19.60
N THR A 263 -5.48 17.77 18.69
CA THR A 263 -6.50 18.11 17.68
C THR A 263 -7.76 17.25 17.80
N ARG A 264 -8.86 17.71 17.21
CA ARG A 264 -10.09 16.94 16.98
C ARG A 264 -10.06 16.10 15.71
N ILE A 265 -9.12 16.35 14.80
CA ILE A 265 -8.97 15.56 13.57
C ILE A 265 -8.44 14.17 13.95
N PRO A 266 -9.08 13.06 13.54
CA PRO A 266 -8.54 11.73 13.73
C PRO A 266 -7.17 11.57 13.06
N ILE A 267 -6.20 10.96 13.74
CA ILE A 267 -4.89 10.67 13.14
C ILE A 267 -4.94 9.33 12.42
N CYS A 268 -4.43 9.31 11.20
CA CYS A 268 -4.14 8.10 10.43
C CYS A 268 -2.62 7.90 10.34
N THR A 269 -2.16 6.66 10.47
CA THR A 269 -0.77 6.28 10.19
C THR A 269 -0.67 4.77 10.00
N GLY A 270 0.45 4.28 9.49
CA GLY A 270 0.76 2.86 9.57
C GLY A 270 1.73 2.36 8.50
N GLU A 271 1.87 3.09 7.39
CA GLU A 271 2.57 2.55 6.22
C GLU A 271 4.09 2.42 6.40
N ASN A 272 4.68 3.06 7.42
CA ASN A 272 6.08 2.83 7.81
C ASN A 272 6.24 2.01 9.10
N HIS A 273 5.17 1.43 9.64
CA HIS A 273 5.23 0.45 10.72
C HIS A 273 5.32 -0.97 10.16
N TYR A 274 6.28 -1.74 10.65
CA TYR A 274 6.55 -3.11 10.19
C TYR A 274 6.16 -4.12 11.25
N ARG A 275 5.44 -5.17 10.82
CA ARG A 275 5.03 -6.32 11.64
C ARG A 275 4.13 -5.94 12.84
N LEU A 276 3.49 -6.92 13.46
CA LEU A 276 2.68 -6.69 14.68
C LEU A 276 3.45 -5.95 15.80
N ALA A 277 4.78 -6.10 15.85
CA ALA A 277 5.64 -5.39 16.80
C ALA A 277 5.65 -3.86 16.58
N GLY A 278 5.75 -3.39 15.34
CA GLY A 278 5.74 -1.95 15.02
C GLY A 278 4.39 -1.29 15.34
N PHE A 279 3.28 -1.97 15.07
CA PHE A 279 1.94 -1.47 15.40
C PHE A 279 1.60 -1.59 16.90
N ARG A 280 2.28 -2.45 17.67
CA ARG A 280 1.98 -2.67 19.09
C ARG A 280 2.02 -1.38 19.90
N GLU A 281 3.11 -0.61 19.79
CA GLU A 281 3.27 0.64 20.55
C GLU A 281 2.25 1.69 20.10
N LEU A 282 2.02 1.81 18.78
CA LEU A 282 1.03 2.71 18.19
C LEU A 282 -0.37 2.53 18.80
N ILE A 283 -0.81 1.27 18.90
CA ILE A 283 -2.15 0.92 19.41
C ILE A 283 -2.20 1.02 20.94
N LEU A 284 -1.22 0.47 21.67
CA LEU A 284 -1.19 0.52 23.14
C LEU A 284 -1.13 1.95 23.67
N ARG A 285 -0.47 2.87 22.93
CA ARG A 285 -0.42 4.29 23.26
C ARG A 285 -1.59 5.09 22.68
N GLN A 286 -2.53 4.45 21.97
CA GLN A 286 -3.66 5.10 21.30
C GLN A 286 -3.22 6.35 20.51
N ALA A 287 -2.11 6.22 19.78
CA ALA A 287 -1.45 7.35 19.12
C ALA A 287 -2.09 7.70 17.76
N CYS A 288 -3.02 6.88 17.27
CA CYS A 288 -3.83 7.12 16.09
C CYS A 288 -5.26 6.58 16.29
N GLN A 289 -6.18 6.98 15.40
CA GLN A 289 -7.55 6.48 15.32
C GLN A 289 -7.74 5.58 14.08
N PHE A 290 -6.94 5.80 13.04
CA PHE A 290 -6.91 4.98 11.83
C PHE A 290 -5.54 4.34 11.64
N VAL A 291 -5.53 3.05 11.32
CA VAL A 291 -4.31 2.29 11.00
C VAL A 291 -4.29 1.93 9.52
N ALA A 292 -3.52 2.72 8.75
CA ALA A 292 -3.19 2.50 7.35
C ALA A 292 -1.99 1.55 7.25
N HIS A 293 -2.19 0.29 7.64
CA HIS A 293 -1.15 -0.73 7.49
C HIS A 293 -1.01 -1.16 6.03
N ASP A 294 0.22 -1.36 5.59
CA ASP A 294 0.52 -1.86 4.26
C ASP A 294 0.76 -3.38 4.30
N ILE A 295 0.06 -4.13 3.45
CA ILE A 295 0.04 -5.60 3.52
C ILE A 295 1.45 -6.18 3.24
N PRO A 296 2.20 -5.72 2.22
CA PRO A 296 3.58 -6.13 2.02
C PRO A 296 4.58 -5.67 3.10
N LYS A 297 4.18 -4.92 4.14
CA LYS A 297 5.03 -4.60 5.31
C LYS A 297 4.60 -5.33 6.59
N TRP A 298 3.55 -6.14 6.50
CA TRP A 298 2.92 -6.78 7.65
C TRP A 298 3.62 -8.07 8.14
N ALA A 299 4.35 -8.81 7.27
CA ALA A 299 4.73 -10.22 7.47
C ALA A 299 5.23 -10.63 8.86
N ALA A 300 4.28 -11.06 9.70
CA ALA A 300 4.51 -11.59 11.04
C ALA A 300 3.32 -12.29 11.68
N SER A 301 2.19 -12.41 10.99
CA SER A 301 1.02 -13.09 11.55
C SER A 301 0.53 -14.18 10.61
N SER A 302 0.86 -15.41 10.97
CA SER A 302 0.14 -16.64 10.60
C SER A 302 -1.33 -16.66 11.08
N ARG A 303 -1.86 -15.49 11.46
CA ARG A 303 -3.20 -15.21 11.98
C ARG A 303 -3.63 -13.76 11.64
N PRO A 304 -3.78 -13.36 10.35
CA PRO A 304 -4.16 -11.99 10.00
C PRO A 304 -5.49 -11.56 10.67
N ALA A 305 -6.44 -12.49 10.78
CA ALA A 305 -7.71 -12.30 11.47
C ALA A 305 -7.56 -11.96 12.97
N THR A 306 -6.57 -12.53 13.66
CA THR A 306 -6.32 -12.18 15.08
C THR A 306 -5.80 -10.76 15.19
N SER A 307 -4.93 -10.30 14.28
CA SER A 307 -4.40 -8.93 14.31
C SER A 307 -5.46 -7.86 14.07
N LEU A 308 -6.37 -8.07 13.11
CA LEU A 308 -7.50 -7.16 12.87
C LEU A 308 -8.47 -7.11 14.05
N HIS A 309 -8.66 -8.22 14.78
CA HIS A 309 -9.45 -8.23 16.02
C HIS A 309 -8.81 -7.37 17.13
N TRP A 310 -7.48 -7.38 17.28
CA TRP A 310 -6.77 -6.51 18.22
C TRP A 310 -6.90 -5.02 17.88
N LEU A 311 -6.86 -4.66 16.60
CA LEU A 311 -7.08 -3.27 16.16
C LEU A 311 -8.48 -2.76 16.55
N ASN A 312 -9.52 -3.53 16.20
CA ASN A 312 -10.90 -3.17 16.51
C ASN A 312 -11.17 -3.11 18.03
N SER A 313 -10.56 -3.98 18.84
CA SER A 313 -10.82 -4.03 20.29
C SER A 313 -10.27 -2.82 21.06
N MET A 314 -9.35 -2.05 20.46
CA MET A 314 -8.75 -0.85 21.07
C MET A 314 -9.23 0.46 20.43
N GLY A 315 -10.28 0.40 19.59
CA GLY A 315 -10.93 1.57 19.01
C GLY A 315 -10.26 2.16 17.76
N CYS A 316 -9.28 1.46 17.19
CA CYS A 316 -8.65 1.87 15.92
C CYS A 316 -9.42 1.26 14.74
N SER A 317 -9.77 2.09 13.75
CA SER A 317 -10.33 1.62 12.47
C SER A 317 -9.22 1.32 11.47
N SER A 318 -9.45 0.37 10.56
CA SER A 318 -8.47 0.02 9.51
C SER A 318 -8.93 0.50 8.13
N SER A 319 -8.19 1.47 7.57
CA SER A 319 -8.22 1.74 6.13
C SER A 319 -7.42 0.67 5.38
N HIS A 320 -7.88 0.29 4.19
CA HIS A 320 -7.19 -0.68 3.33
C HIS A 320 -7.27 -0.21 1.87
N THR A 321 -6.13 -0.12 1.21
CA THR A 321 -6.05 0.07 -0.24
C THR A 321 -6.24 -1.28 -0.94
N THR A 322 -7.25 -1.40 -1.82
CA THR A 322 -7.55 -2.62 -2.60
C THR A 322 -8.02 -2.24 -4.02
N SER A 323 -7.98 -3.17 -4.99
CA SER A 323 -7.77 -2.81 -6.42
C SER A 323 -8.20 -3.91 -7.44
N ARG A 324 -7.55 -4.09 -8.64
CA ARG A 324 -7.82 -5.24 -9.57
C ARG A 324 -6.71 -5.59 -10.62
N VAL A 325 -6.44 -6.89 -10.86
CA VAL A 325 -5.52 -7.48 -11.87
C VAL A 325 -6.30 -8.09 -13.07
N PRO A 326 -5.92 -7.82 -14.33
CA PRO A 326 -6.27 -8.63 -15.51
C PRO A 326 -5.22 -9.72 -15.81
N SER A 327 -5.63 -10.85 -16.39
CA SER A 327 -4.75 -11.99 -16.69
C SER A 327 -3.65 -11.66 -17.72
N ALA A 328 -2.40 -11.55 -17.28
CA ALA A 328 -1.23 -11.37 -18.16
C ALA A 328 -0.50 -12.71 -18.41
N ARG A 329 -0.12 -12.97 -19.67
CA ARG A 329 0.85 -14.04 -20.00
C ARG A 329 2.26 -13.52 -19.80
N TRP A 330 3.12 -14.34 -19.20
CA TRP A 330 4.51 -14.00 -18.92
C TRP A 330 5.39 -14.23 -20.16
N GLN A 331 6.24 -13.26 -20.51
CA GLN A 331 7.36 -13.42 -21.43
C GLN A 331 8.56 -12.63 -20.88
N PRO A 332 9.78 -13.22 -20.85
CA PRO A 332 10.96 -12.52 -20.37
C PRO A 332 11.59 -11.66 -21.46
N HIS A 333 12.00 -10.42 -21.13
CA HIS A 333 12.96 -9.68 -21.94
C HIS A 333 13.90 -8.82 -21.09
N ASN A 334 15.06 -8.50 -21.67
CA ASN A 334 16.24 -7.95 -21.02
C ASN A 334 16.48 -6.46 -21.36
N SER A 335 17.25 -5.79 -20.49
CA SER A 335 18.06 -4.55 -20.67
C SER A 335 17.44 -3.12 -20.64
N ALA A 336 17.79 -2.38 -19.58
CA ALA A 336 18.64 -1.16 -19.55
C ALA A 336 18.12 0.29 -19.84
N ARG A 337 18.01 1.08 -18.75
CA ARG A 337 18.16 2.57 -18.60
C ARG A 337 17.06 3.48 -19.23
N PRO A 338 17.01 4.78 -18.87
CA PRO A 338 16.96 5.38 -17.53
C PRO A 338 15.73 6.33 -17.33
N TYR A 339 15.41 6.65 -16.08
CA TYR A 339 14.25 7.46 -15.66
C TYR A 339 14.18 8.90 -16.23
N PRO A 340 12.96 9.36 -16.59
CA PRO A 340 12.57 10.76 -16.42
C PRO A 340 11.28 10.94 -15.57
N THR A 341 11.24 12.03 -14.81
CA THR A 341 10.15 12.42 -13.90
C THR A 341 8.88 12.86 -14.65
N SER A 342 7.71 12.38 -14.22
CA SER A 342 6.40 13.08 -14.32
C SER A 342 5.32 12.30 -13.57
N SER A 343 4.31 13.02 -13.06
CA SER A 343 3.14 12.51 -12.35
C SER A 343 2.47 11.33 -13.06
N ARG A 344 2.37 10.16 -12.39
CA ARG A 344 1.71 8.97 -12.92
C ARG A 344 0.90 8.25 -11.84
N SER A 345 -0.32 7.89 -12.21
CA SER A 345 -1.39 7.43 -11.33
C SER A 345 -1.05 6.15 -10.57
N SER A 346 -1.34 6.11 -9.28
CA SER A 346 -1.29 4.90 -8.45
C SER A 346 -2.34 3.87 -8.91
N PHE A 347 -1.92 2.89 -9.70
CA PHE A 347 -2.69 1.69 -10.06
C PHE A 347 -2.10 0.47 -9.35
N MET A 348 -2.58 0.19 -8.14
CA MET A 348 -2.38 -1.10 -7.47
C MET A 348 -3.29 -2.16 -8.13
N LEU A 349 -3.05 -3.47 -7.93
CA LEU A 349 -3.88 -4.54 -8.54
C LEU A 349 -4.26 -5.66 -7.54
N SER A 350 -5.51 -6.14 -7.58
CA SER A 350 -6.07 -7.21 -6.70
C SER A 350 -6.63 -8.40 -7.49
N ILE A 351 -6.68 -9.56 -6.85
CA ILE A 351 -7.05 -10.83 -7.43
C ILE A 351 -8.59 -10.94 -7.53
N SER A 352 -9.13 -11.17 -8.73
CA SER A 352 -10.56 -11.50 -8.92
C SER A 352 -10.75 -12.78 -9.73
N HIS A 353 -11.53 -13.71 -9.16
CA HIS A 353 -11.99 -14.99 -9.70
C HIS A 353 -12.03 -15.14 -11.23
N GLY A 354 -11.37 -16.19 -11.73
CA GLY A 354 -11.51 -16.63 -13.11
C GLY A 354 -12.81 -17.42 -13.31
N GLY A 355 -13.74 -16.87 -14.09
CA GLY A 355 -14.84 -17.66 -14.64
C GLY A 355 -14.34 -18.69 -15.65
N ARG A 356 -14.96 -19.87 -15.68
CA ARG A 356 -14.63 -20.94 -16.63
C ARG A 356 -14.90 -20.48 -18.07
N ASN A 357 -13.86 -20.23 -18.85
CA ASN A 357 -13.94 -20.15 -20.31
C ASN A 357 -13.08 -21.27 -20.92
N SER A 358 -13.75 -22.36 -21.31
CA SER A 358 -13.24 -23.23 -22.38
C SER A 358 -13.24 -22.47 -23.70
N PHE A 359 -12.19 -22.59 -24.52
CA PHE A 359 -12.34 -22.86 -25.96
C PHE A 359 -11.01 -23.27 -26.61
N SER A 360 -11.14 -23.89 -27.79
CA SER A 360 -10.14 -24.61 -28.55
C SER A 360 -9.05 -23.73 -29.20
N ASN A 361 -7.89 -24.34 -29.47
CA ASN A 361 -6.90 -23.80 -30.38
C ASN A 361 -7.49 -23.59 -31.78
N ASP A 362 -7.26 -22.41 -32.36
CA ASP A 362 -6.95 -22.32 -33.79
C ASP A 362 -5.95 -21.18 -34.04
N HIS A 363 -5.11 -21.32 -35.06
CA HIS A 363 -4.01 -20.41 -35.38
C HIS A 363 -4.38 -19.47 -36.52
N SER A 364 -4.26 -18.15 -36.31
CA SER A 364 -3.81 -17.24 -37.37
C SER A 364 -3.34 -15.89 -36.83
N SER A 365 -2.41 -15.28 -37.55
CA SER A 365 -1.79 -14.00 -37.24
C SER A 365 -2.50 -12.84 -37.96
N LYS A 366 -2.47 -11.64 -37.36
CA LYS A 366 -2.19 -10.36 -38.05
C LYS A 366 -2.11 -9.16 -37.09
N THR A 367 -1.17 -8.28 -37.39
CA THR A 367 -1.00 -6.90 -36.86
C THR A 367 -2.08 -5.95 -37.41
N VAL A 368 -2.35 -4.85 -36.69
CA VAL A 368 -2.57 -3.47 -37.23
C VAL A 368 -2.72 -2.43 -36.09
N THR A 369 -2.67 -1.16 -36.45
CA THR A 369 -2.23 0.03 -35.69
C THR A 369 -3.30 0.85 -34.96
N SER A 370 -2.82 1.83 -34.19
CA SER A 370 -3.51 2.88 -33.42
C SER A 370 -4.55 3.76 -34.15
N SER A 371 -5.66 4.10 -33.48
CA SER A 371 -6.13 5.49 -33.21
C SER A 371 -7.51 5.52 -32.50
N SER A 372 -7.79 6.62 -31.77
CA SER A 372 -8.95 6.85 -30.88
C SER A 372 -10.23 7.33 -31.64
N PRO A 373 -11.36 7.73 -30.98
CA PRO A 373 -12.08 7.22 -29.79
C PRO A 373 -13.61 7.01 -30.05
N ILE A 374 -14.41 6.86 -28.97
CA ILE A 374 -15.90 6.99 -28.86
C ILE A 374 -16.75 5.73 -29.17
N ALA A 375 -17.43 5.20 -28.14
CA ALA A 375 -18.91 5.03 -28.09
C ALA A 375 -19.37 4.35 -26.76
N LEU A 376 -20.58 4.69 -26.29
CA LEU A 376 -21.22 4.07 -25.13
C LEU A 376 -21.77 2.66 -25.44
N GLY A 377 -21.90 1.83 -24.41
CA GLY A 377 -22.73 0.62 -24.43
C GLY A 377 -23.12 0.20 -23.01
N MET A 378 -24.41 0.33 -22.68
CA MET A 378 -24.98 -0.11 -21.39
C MET A 378 -25.13 -1.64 -21.37
N VAL A 379 -24.69 -2.31 -20.29
CA VAL A 379 -25.49 -3.12 -19.33
C VAL A 379 -24.71 -3.19 -18.02
#